data_AF-A0A920AD11-F1
#
_entry.id   AF-A0A920AD11-F1
#
_cell.length_a   1.000
_cell.length_b   1.000
_cell.length_c   1.000
_cell.angle_alpha   90.00
_cell.angle_beta   90.00
_cell.angle_gamma   90.00
#
_symmetry.space_group_name_H-M   'P 1'
#
loop_
_entity.id
_entity.type
_entity.pdbx_description
1 polymer ?
#
loop_
_entity_poly.entity_id
_entity_poly.type
_entity_poly.pdbx_seq_one_letter_code
_entity_poly.pdbx_strand_id
1 'polypeptide(L)'
;MTARTMVEKEPNYSYVTARLLLNNLENEVGAFLEIKERKDRSKMYVEALAKTVDKGIELDFLNEELKTYDLTKMGEALLEERDFQFTYLGLQTLYDRYFITFEETRYELPQVFFMRVAMGLALNEENKEEKAIEFYKLLSSFDYMSSTPTLFNSGTKRPQLSSCYLTTVPDDLSGIYGAIRDNALLSKWAGGLGNDWTNVRALGSRIKGTNGKSQGIVPFLKVSK
;
A
#
# COMPACT_ATOMS: atom_id res chain seq x y z
N MET A 1 17.69 17.07 -12.32
CA MET A 1 16.75 18.20 -12.49
C MET A 1 16.59 18.66 -13.95
N THR A 2 17.65 18.69 -14.76
CA THR A 2 17.61 19.18 -16.16
C THR A 2 16.79 18.31 -17.14
N ALA A 3 16.60 17.01 -16.86
CA ALA A 3 15.78 16.14 -17.70
C ALA A 3 14.27 16.44 -17.57
N ARG A 4 13.78 16.76 -16.36
CA ARG A 4 12.36 17.02 -16.10
C ARG A 4 11.85 18.25 -16.84
N THR A 5 12.67 19.29 -16.97
CA THR A 5 12.28 20.53 -17.66
C THR A 5 12.07 20.33 -19.16
N MET A 6 12.57 19.23 -19.74
CA MET A 6 12.41 18.90 -21.15
C MET A 6 11.07 18.21 -21.45
N VAL A 7 10.34 17.74 -20.43
CA VAL A 7 9.04 17.04 -20.58
C VAL A 7 8.00 17.93 -21.26
N GLU A 8 8.05 19.24 -21.03
CA GLU A 8 7.14 20.20 -21.68
C GLU A 8 7.35 20.28 -23.21
N LYS A 9 8.58 20.02 -23.67
CA LYS A 9 8.93 20.04 -25.10
C LYS A 9 8.76 18.67 -25.75
N GLU A 10 9.12 17.61 -25.04
CA GLU A 10 9.04 16.23 -25.53
C GLU A 10 8.64 15.29 -24.36
N PRO A 11 7.43 14.71 -24.38
CA PRO A 11 6.91 13.94 -23.24
C PRO A 11 7.74 12.70 -22.89
N ASN A 12 8.48 12.12 -23.84
CA ASN A 12 9.33 10.96 -23.59
C ASN A 12 10.48 11.22 -22.61
N TYR A 13 10.83 12.49 -22.35
CA TYR A 13 11.76 12.84 -21.27
C TYR A 13 11.24 12.42 -19.88
N SER A 14 9.94 12.14 -19.74
CA SER A 14 9.38 11.59 -18.50
C SER A 14 10.00 10.23 -18.16
N TYR A 15 10.13 9.33 -19.16
CA TYR A 15 10.77 8.03 -18.96
C TYR A 15 12.27 8.16 -18.69
N VAL A 16 12.95 9.09 -19.38
CA VAL A 16 14.38 9.36 -19.13
C VAL A 16 14.58 9.87 -17.70
N THR A 17 13.72 10.78 -17.23
CA THR A 17 13.78 11.31 -15.88
C THR A 17 13.50 10.22 -14.83
N ALA A 18 12.54 9.33 -15.08
CA ALA A 18 12.28 8.17 -14.22
C ALA A 18 13.51 7.26 -14.12
N ARG A 19 14.19 6.99 -15.24
CA ARG A 19 15.41 6.15 -15.26
C ARG A 19 16.57 6.75 -14.47
N LEU A 20 16.71 8.07 -14.47
CA LEU A 20 17.70 8.75 -13.62
C LEU A 20 17.35 8.65 -12.13
N LEU A 21 16.07 8.77 -11.78
CA LEU A 21 15.60 8.54 -10.40
C LEU A 21 15.82 7.09 -9.98
N LEU A 22 15.53 6.13 -10.87
CA LEU A 22 15.74 4.70 -10.63
C LEU A 22 17.20 4.39 -10.31
N ASN A 23 18.15 4.95 -11.06
CA ASN A 23 19.57 4.75 -10.77
C ASN A 23 19.95 5.27 -9.37
N ASN A 24 19.36 6.36 -8.89
CA ASN A 24 19.58 6.83 -7.53
C ASN A 24 19.00 5.85 -6.50
N LEU A 25 17.79 5.36 -6.74
CA LEU A 25 17.13 4.37 -5.89
C LEU A 25 17.91 3.05 -5.83
N GLU A 26 18.42 2.55 -6.96
CA GLU A 26 19.25 1.34 -7.02
C GLU A 26 20.53 1.47 -6.17
N ASN A 27 21.14 2.65 -6.18
CA ASN A 27 22.30 2.96 -5.33
C ASN A 27 21.92 3.05 -3.85
N GLU A 28 20.79 3.69 -3.52
CA GLU A 28 20.28 3.85 -2.16
C GLU A 28 19.93 2.51 -1.52
N VAL A 29 18.98 1.77 -2.13
CA VAL A 29 18.57 0.42 -1.70
C VAL A 29 19.79 -0.49 -1.68
N GLY A 30 20.65 -0.29 -2.66
CA GLY A 30 21.89 -0.96 -2.76
C GLY A 30 22.79 -0.85 -1.55
N ALA A 31 23.16 0.38 -1.20
CA ALA A 31 24.03 0.64 -0.07
C ALA A 31 23.40 0.12 1.23
N PHE A 32 22.09 0.31 1.40
CA PHE A 32 21.38 -0.12 2.61
C PHE A 32 21.34 -1.64 2.79
N LEU A 33 21.07 -2.40 1.72
CA LEU A 33 21.03 -3.87 1.76
C LEU A 33 22.39 -4.53 1.50
N GLU A 34 23.46 -3.76 1.33
CA GLU A 34 24.80 -4.26 1.03
C GLU A 34 24.82 -5.23 -0.18
N ILE A 35 24.01 -4.98 -1.22
CA ILE A 35 23.90 -5.88 -2.39
C ILE A 35 25.25 -5.96 -3.10
N LYS A 36 25.75 -7.19 -3.28
CA LYS A 36 27.08 -7.46 -3.85
C LYS A 36 27.06 -7.40 -5.37
N GLU A 37 26.02 -7.95 -5.99
CA GLU A 37 25.89 -7.93 -7.43
C GLU A 37 25.27 -6.61 -7.91
N ARG A 38 26.01 -5.88 -8.75
CA ARG A 38 25.66 -4.53 -9.24
C ARG A 38 25.77 -4.39 -10.75
N LYS A 39 26.51 -5.30 -11.37
CA LYS A 39 26.80 -5.25 -12.81
C LYS A 39 25.68 -5.90 -13.58
N ASP A 40 25.14 -6.98 -13.03
CA ASP A 40 24.02 -7.72 -13.58
C ASP A 40 22.73 -7.36 -12.84
N ARG A 41 21.84 -6.58 -13.49
CA ARG A 41 20.58 -6.12 -12.88
C ARG A 41 19.65 -7.28 -12.51
N SER A 42 19.62 -8.35 -13.31
CA SER A 42 18.76 -9.51 -13.03
C SER A 42 19.18 -10.19 -11.73
N LYS A 43 20.48 -10.44 -11.57
CA LYS A 43 21.02 -11.00 -10.31
C LYS A 43 20.94 -10.05 -9.13
N MET A 44 21.11 -8.74 -9.36
CA MET A 44 20.90 -7.72 -8.34
C MET A 44 19.46 -7.78 -7.80
N TYR A 45 18.46 -7.97 -8.67
CA TYR A 45 17.06 -8.09 -8.27
C TYR A 45 16.76 -9.36 -7.46
N VAL A 46 17.35 -10.49 -7.84
CA VAL A 46 17.25 -11.75 -7.07
C VAL A 46 17.82 -11.56 -5.66
N GLU A 47 19.02 -10.97 -5.55
CA GLU A 47 19.66 -10.68 -4.25
C GLU A 47 18.85 -9.65 -3.45
N ALA A 48 18.33 -8.61 -4.12
CA ALA A 48 17.53 -7.56 -3.50
C ALA A 48 16.24 -8.12 -2.86
N LEU A 49 15.50 -8.98 -3.57
CA LEU A 49 14.26 -9.57 -3.04
C LEU A 49 14.51 -10.32 -1.73
N ALA A 50 15.50 -11.22 -1.74
CA ALA A 50 15.84 -12.02 -0.56
C ALA A 50 16.21 -11.12 0.63
N LYS A 51 17.09 -10.14 0.39
CA LYS A 51 17.56 -9.22 1.43
C LYS A 51 16.48 -8.25 1.93
N THR A 52 15.60 -7.76 1.06
CA THR A 52 14.46 -6.91 1.47
C THR A 52 13.52 -7.70 2.38
N VAL A 53 13.22 -8.96 2.06
CA VAL A 53 12.39 -9.83 2.92
C VAL A 53 13.07 -10.09 4.26
N ASP A 54 14.35 -10.48 4.25
CA ASP A 54 15.11 -10.71 5.48
C ASP A 54 15.16 -9.46 6.37
N LYS A 55 15.51 -8.32 5.80
CA LYS A 55 15.64 -7.06 6.54
C LYS A 55 14.30 -6.54 7.03
N GLY A 56 13.25 -6.64 6.22
CA GLY A 56 11.91 -6.23 6.61
C GLY A 56 11.34 -7.09 7.74
N ILE A 57 11.70 -8.37 7.82
CA ILE A 57 11.36 -9.26 8.94
C ILE A 57 12.21 -8.92 10.18
N GLU A 58 13.51 -8.70 10.00
CA GLU A 58 14.41 -8.25 11.09
C GLU A 58 13.89 -6.97 11.78
N LEU A 59 13.36 -6.04 10.98
CA LEU A 59 12.79 -4.77 11.43
C LEU A 59 11.33 -4.86 11.92
N ASP A 60 10.79 -6.07 12.07
CA ASP A 60 9.42 -6.36 12.51
C ASP A 60 8.30 -5.73 11.65
N PHE A 61 8.59 -5.43 10.39
CA PHE A 61 7.65 -4.77 9.47
C PHE A 61 6.96 -5.77 8.53
N LEU A 62 7.72 -6.70 7.94
CA LEU A 62 7.21 -7.71 7.02
C LEU A 62 6.71 -8.96 7.74
N ASN A 63 5.77 -9.67 7.11
CA ASN A 63 5.27 -10.94 7.63
C ASN A 63 6.34 -12.04 7.46
N GLU A 64 6.64 -12.77 8.53
CA GLU A 64 7.57 -13.90 8.55
C GLU A 64 7.19 -15.00 7.56
N GLU A 65 5.89 -15.17 7.27
CA GLU A 65 5.41 -16.17 6.31
C GLU A 65 5.93 -15.95 4.90
N LEU A 66 6.41 -14.74 4.55
CA LEU A 66 7.06 -14.50 3.27
C LEU A 66 8.34 -15.33 3.09
N LYS A 67 9.00 -15.77 4.17
CA LYS A 67 10.16 -16.69 4.11
C LYS A 67 9.77 -18.12 3.73
N THR A 68 8.49 -18.45 3.74
CA THR A 68 8.03 -19.79 3.32
C THR A 68 8.05 -19.97 1.80
N TYR A 69 8.22 -18.89 1.04
CA TYR A 69 8.41 -18.95 -0.41
C TYR A 69 9.85 -19.32 -0.77
N ASP A 70 10.02 -19.94 -1.93
CA ASP A 70 11.33 -20.02 -2.58
C ASP A 70 11.71 -18.64 -3.16
N LEU A 71 12.43 -17.84 -2.37
CA LEU A 71 12.83 -16.48 -2.74
C LEU A 71 13.78 -16.44 -3.93
N THR A 72 14.54 -17.51 -4.19
CA THR A 72 15.38 -17.61 -5.38
C THR A 72 14.50 -17.75 -6.62
N LYS A 73 13.54 -18.67 -6.59
CA LYS A 73 12.55 -18.83 -7.68
C LYS A 73 11.72 -17.57 -7.91
N MET A 74 11.30 -16.88 -6.84
CA MET A 74 10.58 -15.61 -6.95
C MET A 74 11.48 -14.52 -7.54
N GLY A 75 12.74 -14.45 -7.13
CA GLY A 75 13.72 -13.51 -7.66
C GLY A 75 13.98 -13.71 -9.15
N GLU A 76 14.11 -14.97 -9.60
CA GLU A 76 14.31 -15.32 -11.01
C GLU A 76 13.10 -14.99 -11.90
N ALA A 77 11.91 -14.87 -11.31
CA ALA A 77 10.70 -14.47 -12.02
C ALA A 77 10.58 -12.95 -12.21
N LEU A 78 11.44 -12.15 -11.56
CA LEU A 78 11.46 -10.69 -11.72
C LEU A 78 11.96 -10.31 -13.11
N LEU A 79 11.33 -9.28 -13.68
CA LEU A 79 11.59 -8.75 -15.01
C LEU A 79 12.09 -7.31 -14.88
N GLU A 80 13.40 -7.12 -14.82
CA GLU A 80 14.03 -5.82 -14.56
C GLU A 80 13.82 -4.79 -15.69
N GLU A 81 13.47 -5.26 -16.89
CA GLU A 81 13.14 -4.41 -18.03
C GLU A 81 11.84 -3.63 -17.81
N ARG A 82 10.97 -4.10 -16.91
CA ARG A 82 9.70 -3.44 -16.59
C ARG A 82 9.89 -2.12 -15.83
N ASP A 83 11.06 -1.90 -15.23
CA ASP A 83 11.39 -0.60 -14.65
C ASP A 83 11.40 0.52 -15.69
N PHE A 84 11.68 0.19 -16.95
CA PHE A 84 11.73 1.17 -18.03
C PHE A 84 10.36 1.63 -18.52
N GLN A 85 9.28 1.03 -18.00
CA GLN A 85 7.89 1.41 -18.26
C GLN A 85 7.43 2.61 -17.41
N PHE A 86 8.13 2.91 -16.32
CA PHE A 86 7.73 3.99 -15.43
C PHE A 86 7.88 5.38 -16.08
N THR A 87 6.81 6.17 -15.97
CA THR A 87 6.90 7.62 -16.09
C THR A 87 7.49 8.22 -14.81
N TYR A 88 8.00 9.46 -14.88
CA TYR A 88 8.59 10.11 -13.72
C TYR A 88 7.61 10.24 -12.54
N LEU A 89 6.37 10.66 -12.81
CA LEU A 89 5.34 10.78 -11.76
C LEU A 89 5.01 9.42 -11.13
N GLY A 90 4.96 8.35 -11.94
CA GLY A 90 4.67 7.00 -11.45
C GLY A 90 5.74 6.53 -10.47
N LEU A 91 7.01 6.59 -10.86
CA LEU A 91 8.11 6.17 -9.99
C LEU A 91 8.25 7.08 -8.76
N GLN A 92 8.13 8.40 -8.93
CA GLN A 92 8.17 9.36 -7.82
C GLN A 92 7.06 9.07 -6.80
N THR A 93 5.86 8.73 -7.26
CA THR A 93 4.74 8.39 -6.38
C THR A 93 5.04 7.17 -5.52
N LEU A 94 5.62 6.12 -6.11
CA LEU A 94 6.02 4.92 -5.37
C LEU A 94 7.17 5.20 -4.41
N TYR A 95 8.17 5.96 -4.85
CA TYR A 95 9.33 6.36 -4.06
C TYR A 95 8.95 7.18 -2.82
N ASP A 96 8.03 8.12 -2.97
CA ASP A 96 7.64 9.04 -1.89
C ASP A 96 6.77 8.36 -0.84
N ARG A 97 5.96 7.35 -1.23
CA ARG A 97 4.85 6.88 -0.39
C ARG A 97 4.67 5.37 -0.27
N TYR A 98 5.24 4.55 -1.15
CA TYR A 98 4.91 3.10 -1.20
C TYR A 98 6.09 2.18 -0.93
N PHE A 99 7.30 2.53 -1.37
CA PHE A 99 8.47 1.72 -1.08
C PHE A 99 8.75 1.70 0.41
N ILE A 100 9.16 0.54 0.91
CA ILE A 100 9.48 0.40 2.34
C ILE A 100 10.70 1.26 2.68
N THR A 101 10.59 1.97 3.81
CA THR A 101 11.64 2.83 4.33
C THR A 101 12.01 2.44 5.76
N PHE A 102 13.26 2.69 6.12
CA PHE A 102 13.77 2.64 7.49
C PHE A 102 14.71 3.82 7.68
N GLU A 103 14.49 4.62 8.71
CA GLU A 103 15.28 5.85 8.98
C GLU A 103 15.44 6.74 7.73
N GLU A 104 14.32 7.01 7.04
CA GLU A 104 14.23 7.80 5.79
C GLU A 104 14.90 7.18 4.55
N THR A 105 15.59 6.04 4.70
CA THR A 105 16.25 5.32 3.61
C THR A 105 15.33 4.25 3.02
N ARG A 106 15.17 4.23 1.70
CA ARG A 106 14.41 3.21 0.99
C ARG A 106 15.26 1.95 0.84
N TYR A 107 14.64 0.79 1.03
CA TYR A 107 15.30 -0.50 0.85
C TYR A 107 14.48 -1.48 0.02
N GLU A 108 13.64 -0.95 -0.86
CA GLU A 108 12.80 -1.72 -1.78
C GLU A 108 12.91 -1.17 -3.20
N LEU A 109 13.17 -2.07 -4.16
CA LEU A 109 13.20 -1.76 -5.59
C LEU A 109 11.81 -1.93 -6.23
N PRO A 110 11.52 -1.32 -7.38
CA PRO A 110 10.19 -1.36 -7.98
C PRO A 110 9.67 -2.77 -8.30
N GLN A 111 10.50 -3.66 -8.87
CA GLN A 111 10.06 -5.04 -9.13
C GLN A 111 9.91 -5.86 -7.84
N VAL A 112 10.76 -5.61 -6.84
CA VAL A 112 10.65 -6.22 -5.50
C VAL A 112 9.35 -5.79 -4.82
N PHE A 113 8.96 -4.52 -4.95
CA PHE A 113 7.69 -3.99 -4.47
C PHE A 113 6.50 -4.76 -5.04
N PHE A 114 6.43 -4.93 -6.36
CA PHE A 114 5.33 -5.67 -6.98
C PHE A 114 5.33 -7.14 -6.58
N MET A 115 6.51 -7.75 -6.45
CA MET A 115 6.62 -9.14 -6.00
C MET A 115 6.21 -9.31 -4.54
N ARG A 116 6.57 -8.39 -3.64
CA ARG A 116 6.08 -8.38 -2.25
C ARG A 116 4.55 -8.33 -2.21
N VAL A 117 3.95 -7.44 -2.99
CA VAL A 117 2.48 -7.33 -3.04
C VAL A 117 1.87 -8.64 -3.52
N ALA A 118 2.42 -9.23 -4.58
CA ALA A 118 1.96 -10.49 -5.15
C ALA A 118 2.10 -11.67 -4.18
N MET A 119 3.26 -11.82 -3.54
CA MET A 119 3.51 -12.84 -2.51
C MET A 119 2.56 -12.65 -1.32
N GLY A 120 2.33 -11.40 -0.90
CA GLY A 120 1.41 -11.10 0.20
C GLY A 120 -0.03 -11.49 -0.10
N LEU A 121 -0.47 -11.37 -1.36
CA LEU A 121 -1.81 -11.78 -1.79
C LEU A 121 -1.95 -13.29 -1.98
N ALA A 122 -0.87 -13.97 -2.38
CA ALA A 122 -0.89 -15.41 -2.68
C ALA A 122 -0.57 -16.33 -1.47
N LEU A 123 -0.35 -15.78 -0.26
CA LEU A 123 0.10 -16.54 0.92
C LEU A 123 -0.69 -17.83 1.21
N ASN A 124 -2.01 -17.79 0.98
CA ASN A 124 -2.93 -18.90 1.29
C ASN A 124 -3.42 -19.65 0.03
N GLU A 125 -2.79 -19.45 -1.12
CA GLU A 125 -3.10 -20.20 -2.34
C GLU A 125 -2.47 -21.60 -2.29
N GLU A 126 -3.12 -22.58 -2.92
CA GLU A 126 -2.62 -23.97 -2.97
C GLU A 126 -1.23 -24.05 -3.64
N ASN A 127 -1.06 -23.33 -4.75
CA ASN A 127 0.20 -23.18 -5.47
C ASN A 127 0.71 -21.74 -5.35
N LYS A 128 1.02 -21.32 -4.12
CA LYS A 128 1.38 -19.93 -3.79
C LYS A 128 2.47 -19.33 -4.68
N GLU A 129 3.52 -20.06 -5.03
CA GLU A 129 4.60 -19.55 -5.90
C GLU A 129 4.10 -19.25 -7.31
N GLU A 130 3.28 -20.14 -7.89
CA GLU A 130 2.72 -19.94 -9.22
C GLU A 130 1.78 -18.73 -9.25
N LYS A 131 0.93 -18.60 -8.22
CA LYS A 131 0.01 -17.47 -8.06
C LYS A 131 0.72 -16.16 -7.79
N ALA A 132 1.77 -16.15 -6.97
CA ALA A 132 2.60 -14.97 -6.77
C ALA A 132 3.24 -14.50 -8.09
N ILE A 133 3.76 -15.41 -8.90
CA ILE A 133 4.32 -15.06 -10.22
C ILE A 133 3.24 -14.53 -11.17
N GLU A 134 2.05 -15.13 -11.18
CA GLU A 134 0.89 -14.68 -11.96
C GLU A 134 0.50 -13.24 -11.58
N PHE A 135 0.30 -12.98 -10.28
CA PHE A 135 -0.06 -11.66 -9.77
C PHE A 135 1.04 -10.63 -10.01
N TYR A 136 2.31 -11.00 -9.82
CA TYR A 136 3.45 -10.14 -10.12
C TYR A 136 3.45 -9.71 -11.58
N LYS A 137 3.25 -10.66 -12.51
CA LYS A 137 3.23 -10.36 -13.95
C LYS A 137 2.08 -9.42 -14.32
N LEU A 138 0.93 -9.55 -13.67
CA LEU A 138 -0.24 -8.69 -13.88
C LEU A 138 -0.02 -7.26 -13.33
N LEU A 139 0.57 -7.14 -12.14
CA LEU A 139 0.83 -5.84 -11.49
C LEU A 139 1.96 -5.07 -12.16
N SER A 140 3.09 -5.75 -12.43
CA SER A 140 4.29 -5.10 -12.96
C SER A 140 4.20 -4.75 -14.46
N SER A 141 3.23 -5.30 -15.20
CA SER A 141 2.93 -4.87 -16.58
C SER A 141 2.02 -3.65 -16.65
N PHE A 142 1.46 -3.23 -15.50
CA PHE A 142 0.43 -2.20 -15.39
C PHE A 142 -0.91 -2.54 -16.04
N ASP A 143 -1.16 -3.80 -16.41
CA ASP A 143 -2.46 -4.24 -16.94
C ASP A 143 -3.57 -4.14 -15.89
N TYR A 144 -3.21 -4.35 -14.63
CA TYR A 144 -4.07 -4.11 -13.48
C TYR A 144 -3.24 -3.54 -12.33
N MET A 145 -3.87 -2.69 -11.52
CA MET A 145 -3.26 -2.14 -10.32
C MET A 145 -4.21 -2.31 -9.15
N SER A 146 -3.74 -2.92 -8.06
CA SER A 146 -4.50 -3.02 -6.84
C SER A 146 -4.75 -1.66 -6.21
N SER A 147 -5.72 -1.60 -5.29
CA SER A 147 -6.02 -0.37 -4.55
C SER A 147 -4.83 0.04 -3.67
N THR A 148 -4.75 1.34 -3.35
CA THR A 148 -3.72 1.89 -2.44
C THR A 148 -3.50 1.08 -1.15
N PRO A 149 -4.53 0.71 -0.37
CA PRO A 149 -4.31 -0.07 0.86
C PRO A 149 -3.72 -1.45 0.59
N THR A 150 -4.06 -2.09 -0.54
CA THR A 150 -3.47 -3.37 -0.92
C THR A 150 -1.99 -3.21 -1.28
N LEU A 151 -1.65 -2.25 -2.13
CA LEU A 151 -0.26 -1.98 -2.51
C LEU A 151 0.63 -1.63 -1.30
N PHE A 152 0.09 -0.88 -0.35
CA PHE A 152 0.82 -0.43 0.82
C PHE A 152 1.02 -1.56 1.85
N ASN A 153 -0.02 -2.36 2.11
CA ASN A 153 -0.05 -3.27 3.25
C ASN A 153 0.20 -4.75 2.90
N SER A 154 0.12 -5.16 1.64
CA SER A 154 0.38 -6.56 1.25
C SER A 154 1.80 -6.99 1.61
N GLY A 155 1.92 -8.17 2.23
CA GLY A 155 3.18 -8.73 2.69
C GLY A 155 3.69 -8.17 4.02
N THR A 156 3.03 -7.17 4.61
CA THR A 156 3.38 -6.64 5.93
C THR A 156 2.79 -7.48 7.06
N LYS A 157 3.28 -7.31 8.29
CA LYS A 157 2.83 -8.05 9.49
C LYS A 157 1.35 -7.82 9.84
N ARG A 158 0.76 -6.69 9.43
CA ARG A 158 -0.66 -6.35 9.67
C ARG A 158 -1.31 -5.84 8.38
N PRO A 159 -1.70 -6.75 7.47
CA PRO A 159 -2.13 -6.36 6.13
C PRO A 159 -3.57 -5.81 6.12
N GLN A 160 -3.74 -4.50 6.32
CA GLN A 160 -5.02 -3.81 6.10
C GLN A 160 -5.26 -3.58 4.60
N LEU A 161 -5.69 -4.62 3.87
CA LEU A 161 -5.75 -4.58 2.40
C LEU A 161 -6.93 -3.78 1.83
N SER A 162 -7.95 -3.55 2.64
CA SER A 162 -9.14 -2.76 2.29
C SER A 162 -9.32 -1.66 3.33
N SER A 163 -9.68 -0.46 2.88
CA SER A 163 -9.85 0.70 3.74
C SER A 163 -11.20 1.43 3.54
N CYS A 164 -12.15 0.88 2.78
CA CYS A 164 -13.46 1.49 2.57
C CYS A 164 -14.54 0.71 3.33
N TYR A 165 -15.30 1.39 4.21
CA TYR A 165 -16.34 0.74 5.00
C TYR A 165 -17.66 1.50 4.95
N LEU A 166 -18.75 0.76 5.12
CA LEU A 166 -20.09 1.28 5.25
C LEU A 166 -20.66 0.86 6.60
N THR A 167 -21.24 1.81 7.33
CA THR A 167 -21.91 1.55 8.60
C THR A 167 -23.31 2.15 8.61
N THR A 168 -24.20 1.61 9.43
CA THR A 168 -25.54 2.16 9.68
C THR A 168 -25.68 2.47 11.16
N VAL A 169 -26.05 3.71 11.47
CA VAL A 169 -26.13 4.21 12.85
C VAL A 169 -27.53 3.94 13.42
N PRO A 170 -27.67 3.22 14.55
CA PRO A 170 -28.96 2.97 15.18
C PRO A 170 -29.48 4.21 15.96
N ASP A 171 -30.79 4.28 16.21
CA ASP A 171 -31.45 5.39 16.92
C ASP A 171 -31.47 5.24 18.45
N ASP A 172 -30.31 4.96 19.03
CA ASP A 172 -30.11 4.95 20.48
C ASP A 172 -28.74 5.52 20.84
N LEU A 173 -28.63 6.15 22.01
CA LEU A 173 -27.42 6.89 22.37
C LEU A 173 -26.19 5.99 22.49
N SER A 174 -26.36 4.75 22.98
CA SER A 174 -25.25 3.80 23.12
C SER A 174 -24.75 3.37 21.74
N GLY A 175 -25.66 3.07 20.82
CA GLY A 175 -25.34 2.69 19.46
C GLY A 175 -24.76 3.84 18.63
N ILE A 176 -25.23 5.08 18.82
CA ILE A 176 -24.63 6.27 18.17
C ILE A 176 -23.16 6.44 18.59
N TYR A 177 -22.86 6.41 19.88
CA TYR A 177 -21.48 6.52 20.35
C TYR A 177 -20.65 5.27 20.05
N GLY A 178 -21.29 4.09 19.96
CA GLY A 178 -20.67 2.87 19.43
C GLY A 178 -20.19 3.05 17.99
N ALA A 179 -21.05 3.58 17.11
CA ALA A 179 -20.67 3.87 15.72
C ALA A 179 -19.54 4.91 15.61
N ILE A 180 -19.53 5.94 16.48
CA ILE A 180 -18.43 6.91 16.55
C ILE A 180 -17.11 6.24 16.98
N ARG A 181 -17.16 5.33 17.96
CA ARG A 181 -15.99 4.54 18.35
C ARG A 181 -15.50 3.67 17.20
N ASP A 182 -16.41 2.99 16.50
CA ASP A 182 -16.06 2.11 15.39
C ASP A 182 -15.44 2.92 14.23
N ASN A 183 -15.96 4.11 13.94
CA ASN A 183 -15.35 5.06 13.00
C ASN A 183 -13.90 5.39 13.38
N ALA A 184 -13.64 5.72 14.65
CA ALA A 184 -12.28 6.03 15.11
C ALA A 184 -11.32 4.82 14.95
N LEU A 185 -11.80 3.61 15.21
CA LEU A 185 -11.01 2.38 15.04
C LEU A 185 -10.70 2.10 13.57
N LEU A 186 -11.67 2.30 12.68
CA LEU A 186 -11.49 2.08 11.23
C LEU A 186 -10.61 3.17 10.59
N SER A 187 -10.74 4.43 11.03
CA SER A 187 -9.91 5.53 10.53
C SER A 187 -8.47 5.50 11.05
N LYS A 188 -8.17 4.75 12.12
CA LYS A 188 -6.81 4.57 12.65
C LYS A 188 -5.79 4.17 11.57
N TRP A 189 -6.23 3.43 10.55
CA TRP A 189 -5.40 2.96 9.44
C TRP A 189 -5.82 3.58 8.10
N ALA A 190 -6.19 4.87 8.12
CA ALA A 190 -6.65 5.63 6.95
C ALA A 190 -7.89 5.03 6.26
N GLY A 191 -8.80 4.46 7.05
CA GLY A 191 -10.10 3.98 6.57
C GLY A 191 -11.03 5.13 6.14
N GLY A 192 -11.55 5.06 4.91
CA GLY A 192 -12.68 5.85 4.43
C GLY A 192 -14.02 5.25 4.87
N LEU A 193 -14.95 6.12 5.27
CA LEU A 193 -16.19 5.72 5.95
C LEU A 193 -17.42 6.35 5.29
N GLY A 194 -18.40 5.51 4.95
CA GLY A 194 -19.76 5.92 4.63
C GLY A 194 -20.69 5.55 5.78
N ASN A 195 -21.33 6.54 6.39
CA ASN A 195 -22.22 6.32 7.53
C ASN A 195 -23.67 6.66 7.14
N ASP A 196 -24.56 5.68 7.23
CA ASP A 196 -26.00 5.88 7.09
C ASP A 196 -26.61 6.34 8.42
N TRP A 197 -27.13 7.57 8.43
CA TRP A 197 -27.75 8.21 9.60
C TRP A 197 -29.29 8.20 9.55
N THR A 198 -29.90 7.56 8.56
CA THR A 198 -31.34 7.65 8.27
C THR A 198 -32.21 7.22 9.45
N ASN A 199 -31.76 6.24 10.24
CA ASN A 199 -32.51 5.73 11.37
C ASN A 199 -32.59 6.73 12.54
N VAL A 200 -31.59 7.61 12.71
CA VAL A 200 -31.50 8.49 13.88
C VAL A 200 -32.59 9.56 13.80
N ARG A 201 -33.37 9.67 14.87
CA ARG A 201 -34.58 10.51 14.90
C ARG A 201 -34.29 11.99 14.63
N ALA A 202 -35.21 12.62 13.89
CA ALA A 202 -35.12 14.02 13.49
C ALA A 202 -35.33 15.02 14.65
N LEU A 203 -35.04 16.29 14.39
CA LEU A 203 -35.32 17.43 15.28
C LEU A 203 -36.78 17.44 15.72
N GLY A 204 -37.03 17.67 17.01
CA GLY A 204 -38.38 17.74 17.57
C GLY A 204 -38.98 16.39 17.99
N SER A 205 -38.35 15.27 17.62
CA SER A 205 -38.78 13.93 18.04
C SER A 205 -38.73 13.78 19.57
N ARG A 206 -39.75 13.15 20.14
CA ARG A 206 -39.83 12.92 21.59
C ARG A 206 -38.75 11.94 22.06
N ILE A 207 -38.10 12.24 23.18
CA ILE A 207 -37.16 11.32 23.85
C ILE A 207 -37.82 10.75 25.10
N LYS A 208 -38.07 9.44 25.10
CA LYS A 208 -38.56 8.71 26.27
C LYS A 208 -37.45 8.71 27.35
N GLY A 209 -37.79 9.03 28.59
CA GLY A 209 -36.85 9.07 29.72
C GLY A 209 -36.42 10.49 30.12
N THR A 210 -35.92 11.31 29.19
CA THR A 210 -35.55 12.71 29.48
C THR A 210 -36.72 13.69 29.37
N ASN A 211 -37.86 13.23 28.83
CA ASN A 211 -39.05 14.04 28.53
C ASN A 211 -38.77 15.29 27.68
N GLY A 212 -37.63 15.29 26.96
CA GLY A 212 -37.20 16.36 26.07
C GLY A 212 -37.46 16.06 24.60
N LYS A 213 -36.99 16.96 23.74
CA LYS A 213 -37.01 16.83 22.28
C LYS A 213 -35.59 16.64 21.74
N SER A 214 -35.44 15.76 20.74
CA SER A 214 -34.18 15.59 20.00
C SER A 214 -33.81 16.86 19.25
N GLN A 215 -32.50 17.10 19.14
CA GLN A 215 -31.92 18.16 18.30
C GLN A 215 -31.57 17.66 16.87
N GLY A 216 -31.98 16.44 16.52
CA GLY A 216 -31.66 15.79 15.25
C GLY A 216 -30.23 15.27 15.18
N ILE A 217 -29.77 14.95 13.97
CA ILE A 217 -28.46 14.29 13.73
C ILE A 217 -27.27 15.25 13.75
N VAL A 218 -27.48 16.54 13.46
CA VAL A 218 -26.38 17.51 13.26
C VAL A 218 -25.43 17.60 14.47
N PRO A 219 -25.89 17.59 15.74
CA PRO A 219 -24.97 17.55 16.88
C PRO A 219 -24.09 16.30 16.91
N PHE A 220 -24.61 15.13 16.55
CA PHE A 220 -23.83 13.89 16.50
C PHE A 220 -22.82 13.90 15.34
N LEU A 221 -23.20 14.45 14.18
CA LEU A 221 -22.30 14.63 13.04
C LEU A 221 -21.10 15.54 13.34
N LYS A 222 -21.26 16.51 14.24
CA LYS A 222 -20.14 17.36 14.69
C LYS A 222 -19.13 16.59 15.55
N VAL A 223 -19.58 15.55 16.25
CA VAL A 223 -18.73 14.70 17.09
C VAL A 223 -18.05 13.61 16.25
N SER A 224 -18.68 13.17 15.16
CA SER A 224 -18.15 12.12 14.28
C SER A 224 -17.11 12.59 13.25
N LYS A 225 -16.68 13.86 13.31
CA LYS A 225 -15.56 14.39 12.52
C LYS A 225 -14.27 14.21 13.28
#